data_AF-A0A1W9TWT2-F1
#
_entry.id   AF-A0A1W9TWT2-F1
#
_cell.length_a   1.000
_cell.length_b   1.000
_cell.length_c   1.000
_cell.angle_alpha   90.00
_cell.angle_beta   90.00
_cell.angle_gamma   90.00
#
_symmetry.space_group_name_H-M   'P 1'
#
loop_
_entity.id
_entity.type
_entity.pdbx_description
1 polymer ?
#
loop_
_entity_poly.entity_id
_entity_poly.type
_entity_poly.pdbx_seq_one_letter_code
_entity_poly.pdbx_strand_id
1 'polypeptide(L)'
;MDKFIKQEEKNILKGIAKPPRGALGKILAEFDPDIIIGHPTFHCEDNIGSLVYRDLEGIRNVFYDNRVAVIIADGTYNDKSNDTSNIEAAIAGAKKALDDFTEQERKNVLVYTGPHEGYDSAHFSPGKGNAFKMIFEEMEPTNAKAILLLDGDLRNDMTPWQRVYKKVIEYHEKHYPNENFFVTARYARHIVDASLTRNVVGPLTTLMGSYVPGGISG
;
A
#
# COMPACT_ATOMS: atom_id res chain seq x y z
N MET A 1 9.28 17.08 -13.69
CA MET A 1 9.68 15.85 -12.98
C MET A 1 10.54 16.22 -11.79
N ASP A 2 10.17 15.72 -10.62
CA ASP A 2 10.89 15.93 -9.36
C ASP A 2 12.29 15.30 -9.46
N LYS A 3 13.32 15.93 -8.90
CA LYS A 3 14.68 15.36 -8.82
C LYS A 3 14.66 13.99 -8.13
N PHE A 4 13.65 13.74 -7.28
CA PHE A 4 13.56 12.57 -6.42
C PHE A 4 12.61 11.47 -6.92
N ILE A 5 11.89 11.70 -8.01
CA ILE A 5 10.97 10.72 -8.60
C ILE A 5 11.19 10.69 -10.11
N LYS A 6 11.63 9.54 -10.61
CA LYS A 6 11.85 9.30 -12.03
C LYS A 6 10.64 8.59 -12.62
N GLN A 7 10.29 8.96 -13.84
CA GLN A 7 9.29 8.26 -14.62
C GLN A 7 10.00 7.12 -15.36
N GLU A 8 9.67 5.88 -15.00
CA GLU A 8 10.22 4.69 -15.66
C GLU A 8 9.42 4.33 -16.91
N GLU A 9 8.11 4.54 -16.85
CA GLU A 9 7.20 4.38 -17.97
C GLU A 9 5.96 5.26 -17.77
N LYS A 10 5.08 5.32 -18.78
CA LYS A 10 3.73 5.86 -18.60
C LYS A 10 3.06 5.10 -17.44
N ASN A 11 2.62 5.84 -16.41
CA ASN A 11 2.01 5.33 -15.18
C ASN A 11 2.93 4.63 -14.15
N ILE A 12 4.24 4.50 -14.40
CA ILE A 12 5.17 3.88 -13.44
C ILE A 12 6.24 4.89 -13.02
N LEU A 13 6.27 5.17 -11.72
CA LEU A 13 7.19 6.09 -11.06
C LEU A 13 8.14 5.34 -10.14
N LYS A 14 9.42 5.69 -10.21
CA LYS A 14 10.49 5.18 -9.35
C LYS A 14 11.01 6.29 -8.45
N GLY A 15 10.91 6.08 -7.14
CA GLY A 15 11.57 6.93 -6.16
C GLY A 15 13.07 6.70 -6.12
N ILE A 16 13.84 7.75 -5.84
CA ILE A 16 15.26 7.64 -5.49
C ILE A 16 15.44 7.84 -3.99
N ALA A 17 16.61 7.47 -3.44
CA ALA A 17 16.89 7.61 -2.01
C ALA A 17 16.70 9.05 -1.50
N LYS A 18 16.20 9.17 -0.26
CA LYS A 18 15.94 10.44 0.45
C LYS A 18 15.04 11.41 -0.33
N PRO A 19 13.86 10.98 -0.81
CA PRO A 19 12.90 11.92 -1.35
C PRO A 19 12.44 12.89 -0.23
N PRO A 20 12.23 14.18 -0.55
CA PRO A 20 11.68 15.11 0.42
C PRO A 20 10.20 14.81 0.66
N ARG A 21 9.71 15.17 1.84
CA ARG A 21 8.27 15.12 2.15
C ARG A 21 7.45 15.91 1.12
N GLY A 22 6.33 15.34 0.70
CA GLY A 22 5.41 15.87 -0.29
C GLY A 22 5.85 15.67 -1.74
N ALA A 23 7.00 15.02 -2.01
CA ALA A 23 7.48 14.76 -3.38
C ALA A 23 6.49 13.89 -4.17
N LEU A 24 5.98 12.83 -3.54
CA LEU A 24 4.97 11.96 -4.13
C LEU A 24 3.59 12.58 -4.02
N GLY A 25 3.29 13.25 -2.90
CA GLY A 25 1.96 13.83 -2.65
C GLY A 25 1.53 14.86 -3.69
N LYS A 26 2.46 15.66 -4.25
CA LYS A 26 2.15 16.56 -5.38
C LYS A 26 1.70 15.78 -6.62
N ILE A 27 2.36 14.67 -6.92
CA ILE A 27 2.03 13.82 -8.07
C ILE A 27 0.72 13.08 -7.82
N LEU A 28 0.48 12.61 -6.59
CA LEU A 28 -0.80 12.02 -6.22
C LEU A 28 -1.94 13.03 -6.32
N ALA A 29 -1.76 14.27 -5.87
CA ALA A 29 -2.77 15.31 -5.99
C ALA A 29 -3.10 15.66 -7.45
N GLU A 30 -2.09 15.68 -8.33
CA GLU A 30 -2.30 15.86 -9.77
C GLU A 30 -3.00 14.64 -10.41
N PHE A 31 -2.66 13.44 -9.96
CA PHE A 31 -3.33 12.22 -10.38
C PHE A 31 -4.75 12.10 -9.83
N ASP A 32 -5.09 12.74 -8.71
CA ASP A 32 -6.42 12.72 -8.07
C ASP A 32 -7.01 11.30 -7.94
N PRO A 33 -6.38 10.41 -7.14
CA PRO A 33 -6.87 9.06 -6.95
C PRO A 33 -8.15 9.05 -6.11
N ASP A 34 -9.10 8.20 -6.48
CA ASP A 34 -10.21 7.82 -5.60
C ASP A 34 -9.72 6.91 -4.47
N ILE A 35 -8.78 6.01 -4.79
CA ILE A 35 -8.31 4.94 -3.90
C ILE A 35 -6.79 4.91 -3.91
N ILE A 36 -6.19 4.77 -2.73
CA ILE A 36 -4.76 4.53 -2.57
C ILE A 36 -4.56 3.12 -2.01
N ILE A 37 -3.71 2.32 -2.65
CA ILE A 37 -3.28 1.01 -2.16
C ILE A 37 -1.80 1.10 -1.78
N GLY A 38 -1.49 0.93 -0.50
CA GLY A 38 -0.14 1.04 0.04
C GLY A 38 0.43 -0.30 0.46
N HIS A 39 1.62 -0.63 -0.04
CA HIS A 39 2.39 -1.82 0.30
C HIS A 39 3.73 -1.47 0.96
N PRO A 40 3.86 -1.60 2.28
CA PRO A 40 5.16 -1.61 2.95
C PRO A 40 5.97 -2.86 2.58
N THR A 41 7.21 -2.70 2.11
CA THR A 41 8.08 -3.82 1.73
C THR A 41 9.46 -3.74 2.35
N PHE A 42 10.06 -4.90 2.62
CA PHE A 42 11.46 -5.05 3.02
C PHE A 42 11.91 -6.47 2.65
N HIS A 43 12.93 -6.57 1.79
CA HIS A 43 13.42 -7.81 1.17
C HIS A 43 12.29 -8.73 0.64
N CYS A 44 11.42 -8.17 -0.20
CA CYS A 44 10.27 -8.88 -0.80
C CYS A 44 10.45 -9.14 -2.31
N GLU A 45 11.66 -9.01 -2.85
CA GLU A 45 11.99 -9.09 -4.27
C GLU A 45 11.50 -10.37 -4.94
N ASP A 46 11.47 -11.49 -4.21
CA ASP A 46 10.98 -12.78 -4.70
C ASP A 46 9.46 -12.84 -4.97
N ASN A 47 8.67 -11.92 -4.41
CA ASN A 47 7.21 -11.94 -4.50
C ASN A 47 6.57 -10.63 -4.93
N ILE A 48 7.19 -9.47 -4.64
CA ILE A 48 6.54 -8.17 -4.82
C ILE A 48 6.12 -7.93 -6.27
N GLY A 49 6.89 -8.38 -7.26
CA GLY A 49 6.50 -8.28 -8.67
C GLY A 49 5.22 -9.06 -8.99
N SER A 50 5.08 -10.28 -8.45
CA SER A 50 3.86 -11.07 -8.60
C SER A 50 2.68 -10.46 -7.84
N LEU A 51 2.92 -9.85 -6.68
CA LEU A 51 1.89 -9.12 -5.92
C LEU A 51 1.38 -7.91 -6.70
N VAL A 52 2.27 -7.04 -7.17
CA VAL A 52 1.91 -5.85 -7.97
C VAL A 52 1.16 -6.25 -9.23
N TYR A 53 1.58 -7.32 -9.92
CA TYR A 53 0.85 -7.84 -11.08
C TYR A 53 -0.60 -8.21 -10.73
N ARG A 54 -0.79 -9.01 -9.67
CA ARG A 54 -2.13 -9.44 -9.23
C ARG A 54 -2.98 -8.27 -8.72
N ASP A 55 -2.37 -7.30 -8.05
CA ASP A 55 -3.06 -6.13 -7.52
C ASP A 55 -3.61 -5.26 -8.65
N LEU A 56 -2.80 -5.04 -9.70
CA LEU A 56 -3.21 -4.33 -10.91
C LEU A 56 -4.32 -5.08 -11.67
N GLU A 57 -4.17 -6.38 -11.88
CA GLU A 57 -5.24 -7.20 -12.48
C GLU A 57 -6.53 -7.16 -11.66
N GLY A 58 -6.42 -7.17 -10.33
CA GLY A 58 -7.55 -6.94 -9.45
C GLY A 58 -8.22 -5.59 -9.72
N ILE A 59 -7.41 -4.51 -9.78
CA ILE A 59 -7.91 -3.13 -9.97
C ILE A 59 -8.66 -3.04 -11.28
N ARG A 60 -8.09 -3.59 -12.36
CA ARG A 60 -8.72 -3.68 -13.67
C ARG A 60 -10.08 -4.37 -13.63
N ASN A 61 -10.22 -5.41 -12.83
CA ASN A 61 -11.44 -6.21 -12.75
C ASN A 61 -12.50 -5.65 -11.79
N VAL A 62 -12.09 -4.91 -10.75
CA VAL A 62 -12.95 -4.53 -9.62
C VAL A 62 -13.13 -3.02 -9.50
N PHE A 63 -12.05 -2.26 -9.65
CA PHE A 63 -11.98 -0.81 -9.52
C PHE A 63 -11.83 -0.12 -10.89
N TYR A 64 -12.37 -0.72 -11.94
CA TYR A 64 -12.26 -0.22 -13.32
C TYR A 64 -12.80 1.21 -13.51
N ASP A 65 -13.73 1.61 -12.65
CA ASP A 65 -14.38 2.92 -12.62
C ASP A 65 -13.72 3.91 -11.64
N ASN A 66 -12.64 3.51 -10.98
CA ASN A 66 -11.91 4.35 -10.03
C ASN A 66 -10.49 4.67 -10.51
N ARG A 67 -10.00 5.85 -10.13
CA ARG A 67 -8.58 6.20 -10.22
C ARG A 67 -7.86 5.61 -9.01
N VAL A 68 -6.89 4.74 -9.24
CA VAL A 68 -6.18 4.01 -8.17
C VAL A 68 -4.69 4.30 -8.22
N ALA A 69 -4.13 4.76 -7.10
CA ALA A 69 -2.69 4.89 -6.92
C ALA A 69 -2.16 3.72 -6.08
N VAL A 70 -1.23 2.94 -6.64
CA VAL A 70 -0.53 1.84 -5.96
C VAL A 70 0.84 2.33 -5.53
N ILE A 71 1.12 2.29 -4.22
CA ILE A 71 2.35 2.82 -3.60
C ILE A 71 3.11 1.66 -2.95
N ILE A 72 4.28 1.33 -3.50
CA ILE A 72 5.22 0.39 -2.93
C ILE A 72 6.26 1.19 -2.15
N ALA A 73 6.13 1.16 -0.82
CA ALA A 73 6.98 1.88 0.12
C ALA A 73 8.13 0.99 0.60
N ASP A 74 9.26 1.08 -0.10
CA ASP A 74 10.37 0.15 0.03
C ASP A 74 11.37 0.52 1.14
N GLY A 75 11.75 -0.46 1.95
CA GLY A 75 12.81 -0.34 2.95
C GLY A 75 14.13 -0.98 2.54
N THR A 76 14.13 -1.82 1.50
CA THR A 76 15.34 -2.48 0.98
C THR A 76 16.31 -1.44 0.42
N TYR A 77 15.79 -0.55 -0.41
CA TYR A 77 16.52 0.57 -0.96
C TYR A 77 16.56 1.74 0.03
N ASN A 78 17.78 2.18 0.37
CA ASN A 78 18.05 3.33 1.24
C ASN A 78 19.47 3.87 0.98
N ASP A 79 19.83 4.97 1.60
CA ASP A 79 21.11 5.65 1.42
C ASP A 79 22.34 4.81 1.79
N LYS A 80 22.17 3.80 2.64
CA LYS A 80 23.22 2.87 3.08
C LYS A 80 23.25 1.59 2.25
N SER A 81 22.10 1.16 1.73
CA SER A 81 21.93 -0.15 1.13
C SER A 81 22.07 -0.14 -0.39
N ASN A 82 21.66 0.93 -1.09
CA ASN A 82 21.60 1.01 -2.57
C ASN A 82 21.02 -0.25 -3.29
N ASP A 83 20.39 -1.15 -2.55
CA ASP A 83 19.79 -2.38 -3.06
C ASP A 83 18.44 -2.03 -3.65
N THR A 84 18.35 -2.07 -4.97
CA THR A 84 17.14 -1.75 -5.73
C THR A 84 16.34 -2.99 -6.14
N SER A 85 16.74 -4.19 -5.70
CA SER A 85 16.14 -5.47 -6.12
C SER A 85 14.62 -5.51 -5.95
N ASN A 86 14.13 -5.08 -4.77
CA ASN A 86 12.70 -5.05 -4.48
C ASN A 86 11.94 -4.04 -5.36
N ILE A 87 12.51 -2.85 -5.56
CA ILE A 87 11.96 -1.82 -6.47
C ILE A 87 11.91 -2.32 -7.91
N GLU A 88 12.98 -2.98 -8.39
CA GLU A 88 13.08 -3.51 -9.74
C GLU A 88 12.07 -4.64 -9.98
N ALA A 89 11.89 -5.53 -9.00
CA ALA A 89 10.88 -6.57 -9.05
C ALA A 89 9.46 -5.98 -9.11
N ALA A 90 9.16 -4.94 -8.32
CA ALA A 90 7.88 -4.25 -8.34
C ALA A 90 7.60 -3.60 -9.70
N ILE A 91 8.60 -2.92 -10.29
CA ILE A 91 8.51 -2.31 -11.63
C ILE A 91 8.25 -3.39 -12.69
N ALA A 92 8.97 -4.51 -12.64
CA ALA A 92 8.80 -5.60 -13.59
C ALA A 92 7.37 -6.18 -13.53
N GLY A 93 6.83 -6.36 -12.32
CA GLY A 93 5.44 -6.76 -12.10
C GLY A 93 4.43 -5.76 -12.65
N ALA A 94 4.65 -4.46 -12.41
CA ALA A 94 3.80 -3.39 -12.90
C ALA A 94 3.78 -3.34 -14.43
N LYS A 95 4.95 -3.39 -15.08
CA LYS A 95 5.07 -3.40 -16.54
C LYS A 95 4.30 -4.57 -17.15
N LYS A 96 4.54 -5.77 -16.62
CA LYS A 96 3.87 -6.99 -17.08
C LYS A 96 2.34 -6.88 -17.03
N ALA A 97 1.76 -6.29 -15.99
CA ALA A 97 0.31 -6.13 -15.90
C ALA A 97 -0.19 -5.05 -16.87
N LEU A 98 0.46 -3.88 -16.88
CA LEU A 98 0.04 -2.76 -17.69
C LEU A 98 0.14 -3.04 -19.19
N ASP A 99 1.04 -3.92 -19.64
CA ASP A 99 1.15 -4.35 -21.04
C ASP A 99 -0.19 -4.84 -21.62
N ASP A 100 -1.03 -5.47 -20.81
CA ASP A 100 -2.35 -5.99 -21.21
C ASP A 100 -3.49 -4.97 -21.02
N PHE A 101 -3.21 -3.77 -20.51
CA PHE A 101 -4.19 -2.72 -20.26
C PHE A 101 -4.40 -1.84 -21.50
N THR A 102 -5.67 -1.53 -21.78
CA THR A 102 -6.07 -0.50 -22.73
C THR A 102 -5.63 0.90 -22.26
N GLU A 103 -5.61 1.88 -23.16
CA GLU A 103 -5.27 3.25 -22.79
C GLU A 103 -6.21 3.84 -21.72
N GLN A 104 -7.48 3.44 -21.74
CA GLN A 104 -8.46 3.92 -20.77
C GLN A 104 -8.21 3.31 -19.39
N GLU A 105 -7.92 2.01 -19.31
CA GLU A 105 -7.55 1.35 -18.04
C GLU A 105 -6.25 1.96 -17.48
N ARG A 106 -5.25 2.23 -18.33
CA ARG A 106 -4.00 2.88 -17.91
C ARG A 106 -4.22 4.30 -17.36
N LYS A 107 -5.21 5.07 -17.84
CA LYS A 107 -5.51 6.41 -17.30
C LYS A 107 -6.00 6.40 -15.85
N ASN A 108 -6.50 5.26 -15.39
CA ASN A 108 -7.08 5.07 -14.07
C ASN A 108 -6.08 4.49 -13.08
N VAL A 109 -4.82 4.27 -13.46
CA VAL A 109 -3.82 3.68 -12.56
C VAL A 109 -2.54 4.51 -12.53
N LEU A 110 -1.97 4.65 -11.34
CA LEU A 110 -0.62 5.15 -11.13
C LEU A 110 0.12 4.20 -10.19
N VAL A 111 1.33 3.79 -10.55
CA VAL A 111 2.19 2.96 -9.69
C VAL A 111 3.41 3.77 -9.29
N TYR A 112 3.63 3.91 -7.99
CA TYR A 112 4.87 4.41 -7.42
C TYR A 112 5.58 3.28 -6.69
N THR A 113 6.88 3.16 -6.92
CA THR A 113 7.76 2.28 -6.13
C THR A 113 9.02 3.02 -5.75
N GLY A 114 9.28 3.14 -4.46
CA GLY A 114 10.40 3.95 -4.00
C GLY A 114 10.66 3.84 -2.51
N PRO A 115 11.79 4.38 -2.05
CA PRO A 115 12.21 4.24 -0.66
C PRO A 115 11.32 5.07 0.25
N HIS A 116 11.01 4.55 1.44
CA HIS A 116 10.34 5.32 2.50
C HIS A 116 11.32 6.01 3.46
N GLU A 117 12.63 5.81 3.29
CA GLU A 117 13.65 6.57 4.00
C GLU A 117 13.72 8.01 3.47
N GLY A 118 13.54 8.99 4.35
CA GLY A 118 13.62 10.42 4.01
C GLY A 118 12.38 11.22 4.43
N TYR A 119 11.24 10.54 4.66
CA TYR A 119 9.96 11.13 5.07
C TYR A 119 9.89 11.38 6.58
N ASP A 120 10.80 12.25 7.06
CA ASP A 120 11.20 12.59 8.44
C ASP A 120 12.59 12.08 8.79
N SER A 121 13.57 12.84 8.31
CA SER A 121 15.00 12.61 8.50
C SER A 121 15.52 12.93 9.90
N ALA A 122 14.70 13.50 10.79
CA ALA A 122 15.15 13.85 12.14
C ALA A 122 15.18 12.63 13.09
N HIS A 123 14.30 11.64 12.86
CA HIS A 123 14.15 10.47 13.73
C HIS A 123 13.92 9.17 12.93
N PHE A 124 14.66 8.99 11.83
CA PHE A 124 14.54 7.79 11.02
C PHE A 124 14.87 6.53 11.83
N SER A 125 13.84 5.72 12.09
CA SER A 125 13.98 4.32 12.49
C SER A 125 13.48 3.45 11.35
N PRO A 126 14.31 2.58 10.76
CA PRO A 126 13.87 1.68 9.71
C PRO A 126 12.73 0.78 10.21
N GLY A 127 11.69 0.60 9.39
CA GLY A 127 10.60 -0.32 9.71
C GLY A 127 9.25 0.05 9.08
N LYS A 128 8.29 -0.89 9.17
CA LYS A 128 6.94 -0.75 8.60
C LYS A 128 6.21 0.52 9.05
N GLY A 129 6.47 1.01 10.27
CA GLY A 129 5.89 2.26 10.77
C GLY A 129 6.26 3.48 9.93
N ASN A 130 7.51 3.57 9.46
CA ASN A 130 7.93 4.68 8.59
C ASN A 130 7.34 4.56 7.17
N ALA A 131 7.17 3.34 6.66
CA ALA A 131 6.44 3.13 5.41
C ALA A 131 4.99 3.63 5.52
N PHE A 132 4.27 3.30 6.59
CA PHE A 132 2.92 3.82 6.83
C PHE A 132 2.92 5.33 6.96
N LYS A 133 3.86 5.89 7.74
CA LYS A 133 3.99 7.33 7.91
C LYS A 133 4.17 8.05 6.57
N MET A 134 5.08 7.56 5.74
CA MET A 134 5.30 8.06 4.38
C MET A 134 4.01 8.02 3.55
N ILE A 135 3.32 6.89 3.51
CA ILE A 135 2.05 6.78 2.76
C ILE A 135 1.01 7.79 3.27
N PHE A 136 0.85 7.93 4.60
CA PHE A 136 -0.10 8.88 5.20
C PHE A 136 0.28 10.35 4.95
N GLU A 137 1.57 10.69 5.01
CA GLU A 137 2.03 12.05 4.73
C GLU A 137 1.89 12.39 3.24
N GLU A 138 2.19 11.46 2.35
CA GLU A 138 2.09 11.70 0.91
C GLU A 138 0.65 11.69 0.40
N MET A 139 -0.31 11.08 1.11
CA MET A 139 -1.73 11.16 0.74
C MET A 139 -2.44 12.42 1.24
N GLU A 140 -1.86 13.17 2.18
CA GLU A 140 -2.45 14.40 2.76
C GLU A 140 -3.03 15.37 1.71
N PRO A 141 -2.34 15.70 0.59
CA PRO A 141 -2.85 16.65 -0.39
C PRO A 141 -3.90 16.06 -1.35
N THR A 142 -4.33 14.81 -1.17
CA THR A 142 -5.27 14.11 -2.07
C THR A 142 -6.70 14.13 -1.52
N ASN A 143 -7.69 13.91 -2.40
CA ASN A 143 -9.09 13.71 -2.03
C ASN A 143 -9.48 12.22 -1.99
N ALA A 144 -8.51 11.32 -1.83
CA ALA A 144 -8.77 9.88 -1.86
C ALA A 144 -9.78 9.48 -0.79
N LYS A 145 -10.82 8.75 -1.19
CA LYS A 145 -11.93 8.34 -0.32
C LYS A 145 -11.59 7.16 0.59
N ALA A 146 -10.59 6.38 0.19
CA ALA A 146 -10.15 5.21 0.94
C ALA A 146 -8.65 4.96 0.74
N ILE A 147 -8.02 4.48 1.80
CA ILE A 147 -6.67 3.92 1.78
C ILE A 147 -6.71 2.45 2.20
N LEU A 148 -6.09 1.61 1.39
CA LEU A 148 -5.94 0.17 1.63
C LEU A 148 -4.47 -0.11 1.95
N LEU A 149 -4.18 -0.46 3.21
CA LEU A 149 -2.83 -0.79 3.66
C LEU A 149 -2.67 -2.30 3.72
N LEU A 150 -1.82 -2.84 2.85
CA LEU A 150 -1.69 -4.27 2.62
C LEU A 150 -0.22 -4.69 2.79
N ASP A 151 0.04 -5.87 3.35
CA ASP A 151 1.41 -6.35 3.47
C ASP A 151 2.05 -6.58 2.08
N GLY A 152 3.33 -6.29 1.95
CA GLY A 152 4.09 -6.44 0.70
C GLY A 152 4.48 -7.89 0.34
N ASP A 153 4.24 -8.85 1.25
CA ASP A 153 4.55 -10.28 1.08
C ASP A 153 3.31 -11.14 0.82
N LEU A 154 2.16 -10.52 0.57
CA LEU A 154 0.93 -11.22 0.24
C LEU A 154 1.09 -12.08 -1.02
N ARG A 155 0.57 -13.31 -0.93
CA ARG A 155 0.61 -14.30 -2.03
C ARG A 155 -0.79 -14.67 -2.54
N ASN A 156 -1.83 -14.01 -2.05
CA ASN A 156 -3.21 -14.27 -2.45
C ASN A 156 -3.49 -13.70 -3.85
N ASP A 157 -4.55 -14.21 -4.49
CA ASP A 157 -5.21 -13.48 -5.58
C ASP A 157 -5.86 -12.23 -4.97
N MET A 158 -5.59 -11.07 -5.57
CA MET A 158 -6.07 -9.78 -5.07
C MET A 158 -7.49 -9.47 -5.54
N THR A 159 -7.97 -10.09 -6.62
CA THR A 159 -9.31 -9.80 -7.16
C THR A 159 -10.44 -10.09 -6.15
N PRO A 160 -10.47 -11.25 -5.45
CA PRO A 160 -11.47 -11.50 -4.41
C PRO A 160 -11.37 -10.53 -3.23
N TRP A 161 -10.15 -10.17 -2.81
CA TRP A 161 -9.93 -9.23 -1.71
C TRP A 161 -10.39 -7.83 -2.05
N GLN A 162 -10.06 -7.35 -3.24
CA GLN A 162 -10.51 -6.05 -3.72
C GLN A 162 -12.03 -5.98 -3.87
N ARG A 163 -12.71 -7.08 -4.24
CA ARG A 163 -14.19 -7.13 -4.17
C ARG A 163 -14.73 -6.94 -2.75
N VAL A 164 -14.03 -7.47 -1.74
CA VAL A 164 -14.40 -7.22 -0.33
C VAL A 164 -14.16 -5.76 0.02
N TYR A 165 -13.02 -5.18 -0.35
CA TYR A 165 -12.72 -3.77 -0.10
C TYR A 165 -13.74 -2.84 -0.76
N LYS A 166 -14.06 -3.05 -2.03
CA LYS A 166 -15.08 -2.28 -2.76
C LYS A 166 -16.43 -2.32 -2.05
N LYS A 167 -16.89 -3.52 -1.63
CA LYS A 167 -18.14 -3.67 -0.87
C LYS A 167 -18.13 -2.93 0.46
N VAL A 168 -17.01 -2.93 1.18
CA VAL A 168 -16.88 -2.20 2.46
C VAL A 168 -16.95 -0.70 2.23
N ILE A 169 -16.22 -0.19 1.22
CA ILE A 169 -16.23 1.23 0.85
C ILE A 169 -17.64 1.67 0.42
N GLU A 170 -18.27 0.95 -0.51
CA GLU A 170 -19.63 1.28 -0.99
C GLU A 170 -20.69 1.20 0.13
N TYR A 171 -20.57 0.21 1.02
CA TYR A 171 -21.46 0.11 2.17
C TYR A 171 -21.30 1.31 3.09
N HIS A 172 -20.06 1.73 3.37
CA HIS A 172 -19.80 2.89 4.20
C HIS A 172 -20.33 4.17 3.55
N GLU A 173 -20.00 4.45 2.29
CA GLU A 173 -20.46 5.62 1.54
C GLU A 173 -21.99 5.73 1.54
N LYS A 174 -22.70 4.60 1.45
CA LYS A 174 -24.17 4.57 1.45
C LYS A 174 -24.81 4.82 2.82
N HIS A 175 -24.21 4.33 3.91
CA HIS A 175 -24.86 4.32 5.22
C HIS A 175 -24.28 5.35 6.20
N TYR A 176 -23.03 5.77 6.01
CA TYR A 176 -22.28 6.65 6.91
C TYR A 176 -21.45 7.70 6.13
N PRO A 177 -22.04 8.46 5.17
CA PRO A 177 -21.28 9.29 4.22
C PRO A 177 -20.42 10.40 4.83
N ASN A 178 -20.68 10.82 6.07
CA ASN A 178 -19.96 11.90 6.76
C ASN A 178 -19.15 11.39 7.96
N GLU A 179 -18.96 10.08 8.08
CA GLU A 179 -18.20 9.48 9.17
C GLU A 179 -16.87 8.94 8.64
N ASN A 180 -15.89 8.86 9.53
CA ASN A 180 -14.66 8.15 9.24
C ASN A 180 -14.82 6.70 9.70
N PHE A 181 -14.27 5.77 8.94
CA PHE A 181 -14.23 4.36 9.34
C PHE A 181 -12.81 3.82 9.33
N PHE A 182 -12.58 2.87 10.23
CA PHE A 182 -11.34 2.13 10.31
C PHE A 182 -11.67 0.65 10.36
N VAL A 183 -11.18 -0.10 9.39
CA VAL A 183 -11.44 -1.53 9.25
C VAL A 183 -10.12 -2.27 9.31
N THR A 184 -10.08 -3.31 10.14
CA THR A 184 -8.94 -4.23 10.22
C THR A 184 -9.37 -5.61 9.79
N ALA A 185 -8.53 -6.28 9.02
CA ALA A 185 -8.81 -7.64 8.59
C ALA A 185 -8.70 -8.61 9.77
N ARG A 186 -9.71 -9.48 9.90
CA ARG A 186 -9.67 -10.62 10.83
C ARG A 186 -9.43 -11.89 10.04
N TYR A 187 -8.25 -12.49 10.23
CA TYR A 187 -7.89 -13.75 9.61
C TYR A 187 -8.11 -14.91 10.57
N ALA A 188 -8.58 -16.05 10.06
CA ALA A 188 -8.44 -17.31 10.76
C ALA A 188 -6.96 -17.67 10.82
N ARG A 189 -6.48 -18.09 11.99
CA ARG A 189 -5.07 -18.43 12.21
C ARG A 189 -4.96 -19.77 12.91
N HIS A 190 -3.89 -20.49 12.61
CA HIS A 190 -3.56 -21.71 13.33
C HIS A 190 -3.24 -21.40 14.80
N ILE A 191 -3.49 -22.36 15.69
CA ILE A 191 -3.36 -22.15 17.14
C ILE A 191 -1.93 -21.82 17.59
N VAL A 192 -0.92 -22.14 16.80
CA VAL A 192 0.49 -21.82 17.11
C VAL A 192 0.95 -20.45 16.57
N ASP A 193 0.13 -19.80 15.74
CA ASP A 193 0.44 -18.48 15.19
C ASP A 193 -0.02 -17.33 16.10
N ALA A 194 0.48 -16.13 15.77
CA ALA A 194 0.11 -14.87 16.42
C ALA A 194 0.43 -14.85 17.93
N SER A 195 1.55 -15.46 18.32
CA SER A 195 2.02 -15.49 19.71
C SER A 195 2.19 -14.09 20.32
N LEU A 196 2.74 -13.13 19.58
CA LEU A 196 2.84 -11.74 20.04
C LEU A 196 1.45 -11.10 20.23
N THR A 197 0.54 -11.28 19.27
CA THR A 197 -0.84 -10.78 19.39
C THR A 197 -1.54 -11.39 20.59
N ARG A 198 -1.35 -12.69 20.83
CA ARG A 198 -2.00 -13.41 21.93
C ARG A 198 -1.42 -13.10 23.30
N ASN A 199 -0.10 -13.08 23.40
CA ASN A 199 0.59 -13.07 24.70
C ASN A 199 1.02 -11.67 25.12
N VAL A 200 1.06 -10.70 24.20
CA VAL A 200 1.45 -9.32 24.49
C VAL A 200 0.31 -8.35 24.17
N VAL A 201 -0.16 -8.30 22.92
CA VAL A 201 -1.14 -7.28 22.50
C VAL A 201 -2.49 -7.49 23.20
N GLY A 202 -3.06 -8.70 23.17
CA GLY A 202 -4.35 -9.01 23.79
C GLY A 202 -4.43 -8.66 25.28
N PRO A 203 -3.44 -9.08 26.10
CA PRO A 203 -3.39 -8.68 27.51
C PRO A 203 -3.31 -7.16 27.70
N LEU A 204 -2.45 -6.47 26.94
CA LEU A 204 -2.30 -5.02 27.06
C LEU A 204 -3.58 -4.27 26.67
N THR A 205 -4.24 -4.63 25.57
CA THR A 205 -5.50 -3.99 25.16
C THR A 205 -6.63 -4.26 26.14
N THR A 206 -6.68 -5.47 26.71
CA THR A 206 -7.65 -5.83 27.75
C THR A 206 -7.45 -4.96 29.01
N LEU A 207 -6.20 -4.74 29.44
CA LEU A 207 -5.89 -3.85 30.56
C LEU A 207 -6.29 -2.38 30.28
N MET A 208 -6.25 -1.96 29.02
CA MET A 208 -6.73 -0.64 28.59
C MET A 208 -8.27 -0.54 28.50
N GLY A 209 -9.01 -1.57 28.93
CA GLY A 209 -10.47 -1.55 29.04
C GLY A 209 -11.21 -1.97 27.76
N SER A 210 -10.50 -2.42 26.73
CA SER A 210 -11.10 -2.98 25.51
C SER A 210 -10.60 -4.39 25.30
N TYR A 211 -11.42 -5.39 25.69
CA TYR A 211 -11.14 -6.77 25.30
C TYR A 211 -11.27 -6.88 23.78
N VAL A 212 -10.12 -7.00 23.10
CA VAL A 212 -10.07 -7.37 21.69
C VAL A 212 -9.93 -8.89 21.69
N PRO A 213 -10.98 -9.67 21.32
CA PRO A 213 -10.84 -11.11 21.19
C PRO A 213 -9.74 -11.35 20.15
N GLY A 214 -8.57 -11.80 20.61
CA GLY A 214 -7.44 -12.08 19.72
C GLY A 214 -7.96 -12.97 18.59
N GLY A 215 -7.75 -12.53 17.34
CA GLY A 215 -8.34 -13.12 16.14
C GLY A 215 -7.95 -14.58 15.92
N ILE A 216 -8.57 -15.47 16.68
CA ILE A 216 -8.43 -16.92 16.62
C ILE A 216 -9.86 -17.44 16.65
N SER A 217 -10.45 -17.61 15.46
CA SER A 217 -11.44 -18.66 15.28
C SER A 217 -10.65 -19.95 15.18
N GLY A 218 -10.69 -20.77 16.25
CA GLY A 218 -10.30 -22.17 16.17
C GLY A 218 -11.32 -22.96 15.36
#